data_AF-A0A0N7L7R2-F1
#
_entry.id   AF-A0A0N7L7R2-F1
#
_cell.length_a   1.000
_cell.length_b   1.000
_cell.length_c   1.000
_cell.angle_alpha   90.00
_cell.angle_beta   90.00
_cell.angle_gamma   90.00
#
_symmetry.space_group_name_H-M   'P 1'
#
loop_
_entity.id
_entity.type
_entity.pdbx_description
1 polymer ?
#
loop_
_entity_poly.entity_id
_entity_poly.type
_entity_poly.pdbx_seq_one_letter_code
_entity_poly.pdbx_strand_id
1 'polypeptide(L)'
;MSSDVNMKDPKVQAELYMASHGIKELFHRLGALLLYHRPSNPREFLFQSLKKMQDAKQTQRHIPFFDDKDLKAMFLAFDIKEQGYITLEQYDQALLNFGIETPTICLPESATMIGQALFIRSVTQELKHASASFM
;
A
#
# COMPACT_ATOMS: atom_id res chain seq x y z
N MET A 1 -1.29 38.43 -6.05
CA MET A 1 -1.96 37.55 -7.03
C MET A 1 -0.94 37.16 -8.09
N SER A 2 -0.33 35.97 -7.99
CA SER A 2 0.53 35.39 -9.02
C SER A 2 0.60 33.86 -8.80
N SER A 3 -0.47 33.14 -9.16
CA SER A 3 -0.59 31.68 -8.96
C SER A 3 -0.86 30.95 -10.28
N ASP A 4 -0.30 31.42 -11.40
CA ASP A 4 -0.51 30.84 -12.73
C ASP A 4 0.77 30.36 -13.43
N VAL A 5 1.94 30.50 -12.80
CA VAL A 5 3.22 30.32 -13.53
C VAL A 5 3.72 28.86 -13.57
N ASN A 6 3.20 27.93 -12.76
CA ASN A 6 3.91 26.65 -12.56
C ASN A 6 3.25 25.36 -13.09
N MET A 7 2.09 25.42 -13.74
CA MET A 7 1.36 24.20 -14.16
C MET A 7 1.77 23.68 -15.55
N LYS A 8 2.64 24.42 -16.26
CA LYS A 8 3.19 24.07 -17.59
C LYS A 8 4.64 23.59 -17.55
N ASP A 9 5.30 23.59 -16.38
CA ASP A 9 6.63 23.02 -16.25
C ASP A 9 6.55 21.50 -16.46
N PRO A 10 7.27 20.93 -17.46
CA PRO A 10 7.28 19.49 -17.70
C PRO A 10 7.66 18.66 -16.47
N LYS A 11 8.50 19.19 -15.58
CA LYS A 11 8.90 18.51 -14.34
C LYS A 11 7.73 18.41 -13.37
N VAL A 12 7.02 19.51 -13.15
CA VAL A 12 5.84 19.54 -12.25
C VAL A 12 4.75 18.61 -12.79
N GLN A 13 4.54 18.60 -14.11
CA GLN A 13 3.59 17.69 -14.75
C GLN A 13 3.98 16.21 -14.57
N ALA A 14 5.26 15.88 -14.74
CA ALA A 14 5.75 14.52 -14.51
C ALA A 14 5.58 14.11 -13.03
N GLU A 15 5.90 14.99 -12.09
CA GLU A 15 5.74 14.72 -10.65
C GLU A 15 4.27 14.48 -10.27
N LEU A 16 3.35 15.30 -10.78
CA LEU A 16 1.90 15.13 -10.58
C LEU A 16 1.39 13.83 -11.20
N TYR A 17 1.82 13.51 -12.42
CA TYR A 17 1.47 12.26 -13.09
C TYR A 17 1.96 11.04 -12.30
N MET A 18 3.21 11.07 -11.83
CA MET A 18 3.78 10.01 -11.02
C MET A 18 3.04 9.80 -9.71
N ALA A 19 2.65 10.90 -9.03
CA ALA A 19 1.91 10.85 -7.78
C ALA A 19 0.48 10.32 -7.98
N SER A 20 -0.25 10.88 -8.94
CA SER A 20 -1.64 10.48 -9.26
C SER A 20 -1.78 9.02 -9.71
N HIS A 21 -0.72 8.45 -10.29
CA HIS A 21 -0.74 7.08 -10.82
C HIS A 21 0.05 6.08 -9.96
N GLY A 22 0.50 6.48 -8.76
CA GLY A 22 1.23 5.61 -7.84
C GLY A 22 2.51 5.01 -8.43
N ILE A 23 3.20 5.75 -9.30
CA ILE A 23 4.34 5.22 -10.06
C ILE A 23 5.52 4.95 -9.13
N LYS A 24 5.77 5.81 -8.13
CA LYS A 24 6.90 5.64 -7.21
C LYS A 24 6.74 4.37 -6.38
N GLU A 25 5.53 4.11 -5.91
CA GLU A 25 5.10 2.96 -5.13
C GLU A 25 5.22 1.68 -5.97
N LEU A 26 4.80 1.74 -7.23
CA LEU A 26 4.99 0.63 -8.17
C LEU A 26 6.48 0.28 -8.32
N PHE A 27 7.34 1.27 -8.56
CA PHE A 27 8.79 1.04 -8.67
C PHE A 27 9.40 0.49 -7.38
N HIS A 28 8.97 0.99 -6.21
CA HIS A 28 9.42 0.48 -4.91
C HIS A 28 9.08 -1.01 -4.75
N ARG A 29 7.84 -1.39 -5.08
CA ARG A 29 7.39 -2.79 -5.03
C ARG A 29 8.16 -3.68 -5.99
N LEU A 30 8.35 -3.26 -7.24
CA LEU A 30 9.12 -4.02 -8.23
C LEU A 30 10.58 -4.22 -7.75
N GLY A 31 11.17 -3.19 -7.14
CA GLY A 31 12.49 -3.26 -6.52
C GLY A 31 12.55 -4.27 -5.38
N ALA A 32 11.59 -4.21 -4.45
CA ALA A 32 11.47 -5.14 -3.34
C ALA A 32 11.34 -6.60 -3.82
N LEU A 33 10.49 -6.85 -4.84
CA LEU A 33 10.32 -8.18 -5.43
C LEU A 33 11.61 -8.73 -6.03
N LEU A 34 12.39 -7.89 -6.71
CA LEU A 34 13.70 -8.31 -7.25
C LEU A 34 14.70 -8.65 -6.15
N LEU A 35 14.78 -7.82 -5.10
CA LEU A 35 15.71 -8.04 -3.98
C LEU A 35 15.37 -9.31 -3.19
N TYR A 36 14.07 -9.59 -3.02
CA TYR A 36 13.56 -10.75 -2.30
C TYR A 36 13.72 -12.04 -3.11
N HIS A 37 13.19 -12.09 -4.34
CA HIS A 37 13.16 -13.33 -5.12
C HIS A 37 14.47 -13.63 -5.85
N ARG A 38 15.31 -12.62 -6.11
CA ARG A 38 16.58 -12.74 -6.85
C ARG A 38 16.48 -13.66 -8.08
N PRO A 39 15.51 -13.43 -8.98
CA PRO A 39 15.24 -14.34 -10.09
C PRO A 39 16.41 -14.37 -11.08
N SER A 40 16.66 -15.53 -11.69
CA SER A 40 17.70 -15.69 -12.71
C SER A 40 17.48 -14.82 -13.95
N ASN A 41 16.22 -14.45 -14.23
CA ASN A 41 15.86 -13.51 -15.31
C ASN A 41 14.96 -12.38 -14.75
N PRO A 42 15.55 -11.27 -14.30
CA PRO A 42 14.82 -10.14 -13.70
C PRO A 42 13.80 -9.51 -14.64
N ARG A 43 14.11 -9.39 -15.93
CA ARG A 43 13.22 -8.75 -16.91
C ARG A 43 11.94 -9.55 -17.10
N GLU A 44 12.07 -10.86 -17.31
CA GLU A 44 10.90 -11.75 -17.48
C GLU A 44 10.05 -11.79 -16.21
N PHE A 45 10.69 -11.87 -15.05
CA PHE A 45 9.99 -11.85 -13.76
C PHE A 45 9.19 -10.56 -13.52
N LEU A 46 9.77 -9.40 -13.83
CA LEU A 46 9.08 -8.12 -13.74
C LEU A 46 7.94 -8.01 -14.75
N PHE A 47 8.15 -8.48 -15.98
CA PHE A 47 7.11 -8.49 -17.02
C PHE A 47 5.90 -9.31 -16.57
N GLN A 48 6.10 -10.52 -16.05
CA GLN A 48 5.02 -11.35 -15.54
C GLN A 48 4.32 -10.72 -14.33
N SER A 49 5.08 -10.09 -13.44
CA SER A 49 4.52 -9.36 -12.28
C SER A 49 3.62 -8.21 -12.73
N LEU A 50 4.07 -7.40 -13.69
CA LEU A 50 3.28 -6.30 -14.26
C LEU A 50 2.06 -6.79 -15.03
N LYS A 51 2.19 -7.87 -15.80
CA LYS A 51 1.07 -8.47 -16.55
C LYS A 51 -0.03 -8.94 -15.61
N LYS A 52 0.31 -9.61 -14.50
CA LYS A 52 -0.66 -10.00 -13.46
C LYS A 52 -1.39 -8.79 -12.88
N MET A 53 -0.69 -7.69 -12.61
CA MET A 53 -1.29 -6.45 -12.11
C MET A 53 -2.22 -5.81 -13.14
N GLN A 54 -1.85 -5.84 -14.43
CA GLN A 54 -2.67 -5.31 -15.52
C GLN A 54 -3.96 -6.14 -15.72
N ASP A 55 -3.85 -7.46 -15.76
CA ASP A 55 -4.99 -8.38 -15.96
C ASP A 55 -6.01 -8.23 -14.81
N ALA A 56 -5.52 -8.02 -13.59
CA ALA A 56 -6.35 -7.71 -12.44
C ALA A 56 -7.08 -6.38 -12.54
N LYS A 57 -6.38 -5.32 -12.96
CA LYS A 57 -6.99 -4.01 -13.20
C LYS A 57 -8.11 -4.09 -14.24
N GLN A 58 -7.92 -4.87 -15.31
CA GLN A 58 -8.93 -5.05 -16.37
C GLN A 58 -10.14 -5.87 -15.93
N THR A 59 -9.95 -6.83 -15.02
CA THR A 59 -11.04 -7.69 -14.54
C THR A 59 -11.83 -7.09 -13.37
N GLN A 60 -11.56 -5.81 -13.00
CA GLN A 60 -12.01 -5.18 -11.76
C GLN A 60 -11.70 -6.02 -10.50
N ARG A 61 -10.84 -7.04 -10.63
CA ARG A 61 -10.30 -7.79 -9.51
C ARG A 61 -9.20 -6.93 -8.96
N HIS A 62 -9.51 -6.17 -7.93
CA HIS A 62 -8.54 -5.42 -7.15
C HIS A 62 -7.42 -6.39 -6.72
N ILE A 63 -6.22 -6.26 -7.32
CA ILE A 63 -5.01 -6.82 -6.71
C ILE A 63 -4.56 -5.74 -5.74
N PRO A 64 -4.71 -5.94 -4.43
CA PRO A 64 -4.13 -5.02 -3.48
C PRO A 64 -2.61 -5.05 -3.64
N PHE A 65 -1.96 -3.88 -3.53
CA PHE A 65 -0.49 -3.77 -3.56
C PHE A 65 0.17 -4.66 -2.50
N PHE A 66 -0.53 -4.81 -1.37
CA PHE A 66 -0.22 -5.69 -0.26
C PHE A 66 -1.18 -6.87 -0.25
N ASP A 67 -0.67 -8.09 -0.23
CA ASP A 67 -1.51 -9.28 -0.06
C ASP A 67 -1.72 -9.63 1.43
N ASP A 68 -2.53 -10.66 1.70
CA ASP A 68 -2.78 -11.13 3.07
C ASP A 68 -1.50 -11.52 3.82
N LYS A 69 -0.45 -11.97 3.10
CA LYS A 69 0.82 -12.33 3.73
C LYS A 69 1.60 -11.08 4.13
N ASP A 70 1.58 -10.04 3.29
CA ASP A 70 2.19 -8.75 3.61
C ASP A 70 1.54 -8.13 4.85
N LEU A 71 0.20 -8.16 4.94
CA LEU A 71 -0.54 -7.67 6.11
C LEU A 71 -0.23 -8.48 7.37
N LYS A 72 -0.15 -9.81 7.25
CA LYS A 72 0.24 -10.70 8.36
C LYS A 72 1.66 -10.43 8.82
N ALA A 73 2.59 -10.25 7.89
CA ALA A 73 3.99 -9.96 8.21
C ALA A 73 4.12 -8.62 8.94
N MET A 74 3.39 -7.59 8.52
CA MET A 74 3.37 -6.30 9.22
C MET A 74 2.80 -6.44 10.64
N PHE A 75 1.70 -7.16 10.81
CA PHE A 75 1.13 -7.40 12.14
C PHE A 75 2.15 -8.07 13.07
N LEU A 76 2.83 -9.11 12.60
CA LEU A 76 3.86 -9.83 13.36
C LEU A 76 5.08 -8.96 13.66
N ALA A 77 5.40 -7.97 12.81
CA ALA A 77 6.48 -7.02 13.07
C ALA A 77 6.20 -6.11 14.29
N PHE A 78 4.93 -5.86 14.61
CA PHE A 78 4.52 -5.09 15.79
C PHE A 78 4.19 -5.98 17.00
N ASP A 79 3.67 -7.18 16.79
CA ASP A 79 3.41 -8.18 17.84
C ASP A 79 4.68 -8.99 18.20
N ILE A 80 5.76 -8.27 18.55
CA ILE A 80 7.08 -8.86 18.86
C ILE A 80 7.00 -9.83 20.06
N LYS A 81 6.03 -9.62 20.95
CA LYS A 81 5.82 -10.44 22.15
C LYS A 81 4.91 -11.65 21.91
N GLU A 82 4.44 -11.86 20.68
CA GLU A 82 3.53 -12.95 20.28
C GLU A 82 2.27 -13.04 21.16
N GLN A 83 1.71 -11.89 21.53
CA GLN A 83 0.54 -11.78 22.40
C GLN A 83 -0.77 -11.96 21.63
N GLY A 84 -0.71 -11.90 20.29
CA GLY A 84 -1.86 -11.99 19.40
C GLY A 84 -2.60 -10.67 19.20
N TYR A 85 -2.07 -9.57 19.73
CA TYR A 85 -2.62 -8.22 19.58
C TYR A 85 -1.55 -7.14 19.57
N ILE A 86 -1.88 -5.98 18.99
CA ILE A 86 -1.08 -4.76 19.02
C ILE A 86 -1.86 -3.62 19.67
N THR A 87 -1.17 -2.59 20.16
CA THR A 87 -1.81 -1.38 20.69
C THR A 87 -2.35 -0.48 19.57
N LEU A 88 -3.21 0.48 19.92
CA LEU A 88 -3.68 1.50 18.98
C LEU A 88 -2.52 2.31 18.37
N GLU A 89 -1.54 2.68 19.18
CA GLU A 89 -0.36 3.41 18.70
C GLU A 89 0.44 2.59 17.67
N GLN A 90 0.61 1.28 17.91
CA GLN A 90 1.26 0.39 16.95
C GLN A 90 0.44 0.20 15.67
N TYR A 91 -0.89 0.15 15.79
CA TYR A 91 -1.80 0.12 14.65
C TYR A 91 -1.65 1.38 13.78
N ASP A 92 -1.63 2.56 14.40
CA ASP A 92 -1.46 3.83 13.69
C ASP A 92 -0.09 3.90 12.98
N GLN A 93 0.97 3.44 13.62
CA GLN A 93 2.28 3.32 12.98
C GLN A 93 2.29 2.32 11.81
N ALA A 94 1.57 1.22 11.92
CA ALA A 94 1.44 0.26 10.83
C ALA A 94 0.70 0.85 9.62
N LEU A 95 -0.34 1.67 9.85
CA LEU A 95 -1.03 2.40 8.79
C LEU A 95 -0.09 3.35 8.04
N LEU A 96 0.76 4.09 8.77
CA LEU A 96 1.77 4.95 8.16
C LEU A 96 2.77 4.16 7.31
N ASN A 97 3.18 2.96 7.74
CA ASN A 97 4.04 2.08 6.95
C ASN A 97 3.39 1.61 5.64
N PHE A 98 2.05 1.58 5.59
CA PHE A 98 1.27 1.32 4.37
C PHE A 98 0.94 2.58 3.57
N GLY A 99 1.41 3.76 4.00
CA GLY A 99 1.14 5.04 3.35
C GLY A 99 -0.25 5.61 3.64
N ILE A 100 -0.93 5.12 4.67
CA ILE A 100 -2.27 5.58 5.08
C ILE A 100 -2.08 6.64 6.17
N GLU A 101 -2.02 7.91 5.76
CA GLU A 101 -1.85 9.05 6.68
C GLU A 101 -3.16 9.50 7.33
N THR A 102 -4.28 9.31 6.63
CA THR A 102 -5.62 9.74 7.05
C THR A 102 -6.59 8.55 7.00
N PRO A 103 -6.56 7.67 8.02
CA PRO A 103 -7.48 6.54 8.09
C PRO A 103 -8.94 7.00 8.11
N THR A 104 -9.76 6.33 7.30
CA THR A 104 -11.20 6.58 7.13
C THR A 104 -12.07 5.59 7.89
N ILE A 105 -11.50 4.47 8.32
CA ILE A 105 -12.18 3.38 9.02
C ILE A 105 -12.18 3.65 10.52
N CYS A 106 -13.39 3.76 11.08
CA CYS A 106 -13.57 3.83 12.52
C CYS A 106 -13.37 2.45 13.16
N LEU A 107 -12.42 2.36 14.08
CA LEU A 107 -12.29 1.20 14.97
C LEU A 107 -13.41 1.21 16.03
N PRO A 108 -13.76 0.06 16.62
CA PRO A 108 -14.72 0.02 17.73
C PRO A 108 -14.21 0.86 18.91
N GLU A 109 -15.06 1.68 19.53
CA GLU A 109 -14.67 2.56 20.65
C GLU A 109 -14.09 1.79 21.86
N SER A 110 -14.45 0.52 22.02
CA SER A 110 -13.95 -0.34 23.08
C SER A 110 -12.62 -1.05 22.75
N ALA A 111 -12.07 -0.85 21.55
CA ALA A 111 -10.87 -1.55 21.10
C ALA A 111 -9.61 -0.90 21.67
N THR A 112 -9.16 -1.36 22.83
CA THR A 112 -7.84 -1.01 23.38
C THR A 112 -6.70 -1.86 22.80
N MET A 113 -7.05 -2.99 22.19
CA MET A 113 -6.15 -3.96 21.59
C MET A 113 -6.68 -4.38 20.22
N ILE A 114 -5.80 -4.41 19.23
CA ILE A 114 -6.12 -4.79 17.86
C ILE A 114 -5.57 -6.18 17.60
N GLY A 115 -6.46 -7.17 17.50
CA GLY A 115 -6.08 -8.52 17.09
C GLY A 115 -5.84 -8.62 15.58
N GLN A 116 -5.12 -9.67 15.16
CA GLN A 116 -4.71 -9.85 13.76
C GLN A 116 -5.88 -9.83 12.76
N ALA A 117 -7.02 -10.44 13.09
CA ALA A 117 -8.18 -10.46 12.21
C ALA A 117 -8.78 -9.06 12.00
N LEU A 118 -8.86 -8.26 13.08
CA LEU A 118 -9.34 -6.88 13.01
C LEU A 118 -8.36 -6.01 12.23
N PHE A 119 -7.05 -6.17 12.49
CA PHE A 119 -5.98 -5.50 11.75
C PHE A 119 -6.11 -5.73 10.23
N ILE A 120 -6.09 -6.99 9.79
CA ILE A 120 -6.14 -7.35 8.37
C ILE A 120 -7.40 -6.78 7.72
N ARG A 121 -8.55 -6.90 8.40
CA ARG A 121 -9.82 -6.39 7.88
C ARG A 121 -9.78 -4.86 7.70
N SER A 122 -9.39 -4.13 8.72
CA SER A 122 -9.39 -2.66 8.69
C SER A 122 -8.39 -2.12 7.66
N VAL A 123 -7.15 -2.62 7.66
CA VAL A 123 -6.11 -2.18 6.73
C VAL A 123 -6.48 -2.53 5.27
N THR A 124 -7.03 -3.73 5.03
CA THR A 124 -7.50 -4.10 3.68
C THR A 124 -8.56 -3.13 3.18
N GLN A 125 -9.45 -2.68 4.07
CA GLN A 125 -10.51 -1.75 3.71
C GLN A 125 -9.95 -0.35 3.44
N GLU A 126 -9.01 0.13 4.27
CA GLU A 126 -8.30 1.40 4.02
C GLU A 126 -7.56 1.39 2.69
N LEU A 127 -6.81 0.32 2.39
CA LEU A 127 -6.09 0.18 1.13
C LEU A 127 -7.03 0.19 -0.08
N LYS A 128 -8.24 -0.38 0.05
CA LYS A 128 -9.28 -0.28 -0.98
C LYS A 128 -9.73 1.15 -1.16
N HIS A 129 -10.04 1.88 -0.08
CA HIS A 129 -10.45 3.29 -0.15
C HIS A 129 -9.36 4.18 -0.72
N ALA A 130 -8.13 4.07 -0.23
CA ALA A 130 -6.98 4.81 -0.74
C ALA A 130 -6.80 4.58 -2.25
N SER A 131 -6.83 3.31 -2.69
CA SER A 131 -6.71 2.97 -4.12
C SER A 131 -7.88 3.45 -4.99
N ALA A 132 -9.09 3.56 -4.42
CA ALA A 132 -10.26 4.06 -5.13
C ALA A 132 -10.20 5.58 -5.35
N SER A 133 -9.53 6.32 -4.46
CA SER A 133 -9.26 7.76 -4.66
C SER A 133 -8.24 8.06 -5.77
N PHE A 134 -7.52 7.06 -6.27
CA PHE A 134 -6.59 7.19 -7.40
C PHE A 134 -7.21 6.79 -8.76
N MET A 135 -8.52 6.46 -8.82
CA MET A 135 -9.28 6.23 -10.06
C MET A 135 -10.18 7.41 -10.38
#